data_AF-A0A351UQQ1-F1
#
_entry.id   AF-A0A351UQQ1-F1
#
_cell.length_a   1.000
_cell.length_b   1.000
_cell.length_c   1.000
_cell.angle_alpha   90.00
_cell.angle_beta   90.00
_cell.angle_gamma   90.00
#
_symmetry.space_group_name_H-M   'P 1'
#
loop_
_entity.id
_entity.type
_entity.pdbx_description
1 polymer ?
#
loop_
_entity_poly.entity_id
_entity_poly.type
_entity_poly.pdbx_seq_one_letter_code
_entity_poly.pdbx_strand_id
1 'polypeptide(L)'
;INRGGGNVLIRVYNSTEDGQFADTDVTVHCDGREFTVPAGTQIRLCPGESITIYKYMYHDFELEPGTGPVLLGEVSMCNDDENDNRFYESIGRFPTIEEDEKPYRLLCNEYPAAK
;
A
#
# COMPACT_ATOMS: atom_id res chain seq x y z
N ILE A 1 2.33 1.63 8.23
CA ILE A 1 3.12 1.72 9.49
C ILE A 1 4.24 0.70 9.42
N ASN A 2 5.51 1.10 9.59
CA ASN A 2 6.59 0.14 9.76
C ASN A 2 6.62 -0.33 11.22
N ARG A 3 6.15 -1.56 11.49
CA ARG A 3 6.08 -2.11 12.85
C ARG A 3 7.41 -2.71 13.32
N GLY A 4 8.38 -2.92 12.43
CA GLY A 4 9.68 -3.51 12.77
C GLY A 4 10.39 -4.15 11.59
N GLY A 5 11.68 -4.47 11.80
CA GLY A 5 12.54 -5.07 10.78
C GLY A 5 13.39 -4.02 10.06
N GLY A 6 13.45 -4.12 8.73
CA GLY A 6 14.15 -3.17 7.85
C GLY A 6 13.41 -1.85 7.65
N ASN A 7 13.79 -1.13 6.59
CA ASN A 7 13.14 0.11 6.17
C ASN A 7 12.24 -0.15 4.96
N VAL A 8 11.11 0.55 4.91
CA VAL A 8 10.21 0.57 3.74
C VAL A 8 10.30 1.94 3.05
N LEU A 9 10.33 1.93 1.73
CA LEU A 9 10.27 3.11 0.88
C LEU A 9 8.87 3.15 0.26
N ILE A 10 8.17 4.27 0.43
CA ILE A 10 6.81 4.48 -0.09
C ILE A 10 6.85 5.64 -1.08
N ARG A 11 6.74 5.35 -2.38
CA ARG A 11 6.65 6.39 -3.41
C ARG A 11 5.27 7.02 -3.35
N VAL A 12 5.16 8.34 -3.54
CA VAL A 12 3.86 9.03 -3.51
C VAL A 12 3.63 9.92 -4.73
N TYR A 13 2.41 9.87 -5.25
CA TYR A 13 1.90 10.81 -6.27
C TYR A 13 0.45 11.20 -5.94
N ASN A 14 0.05 12.42 -6.29
CA ASN A 14 -1.36 12.73 -6.41
C ASN A 14 -1.93 12.08 -7.68
N SER A 15 -3.20 11.70 -7.66
CA SER A 15 -3.94 11.31 -8.88
C SER A 15 -4.52 12.53 -9.57
N THR A 16 -4.47 12.55 -10.90
CA THR A 16 -5.36 13.41 -11.71
C THR A 16 -6.79 12.85 -11.71
N GLU A 17 -7.75 13.63 -12.22
CA GLU A 17 -9.16 13.21 -12.33
C GLU A 17 -9.35 11.95 -13.21
N ASP A 18 -8.50 11.76 -14.21
CA ASP A 18 -8.49 10.60 -15.11
C ASP A 18 -7.57 9.46 -14.63
N GLY A 19 -7.09 9.53 -13.38
CA GLY A 19 -6.31 8.46 -12.75
C GLY A 19 -4.83 8.42 -13.14
N GLN A 20 -4.28 9.47 -13.73
CA GLN A 20 -2.85 9.53 -14.04
C GLN A 20 -2.04 10.01 -12.83
N PHE A 21 -0.72 9.82 -12.88
CA PHE A 21 0.19 10.47 -11.94
C PHE A 21 0.20 11.98 -12.23
N ALA A 22 -0.20 12.78 -11.26
CA ALA A 22 -0.06 14.23 -11.35
C ALA A 22 1.40 14.64 -11.09
N ASP A 23 1.87 15.64 -11.84
CA ASP A 23 3.19 16.27 -11.65
C ASP A 23 3.12 17.43 -10.65
N THR A 24 2.36 17.23 -9.56
CA THR A 24 2.19 18.23 -8.51
C THR A 24 2.82 17.75 -7.22
N ASP A 25 3.39 18.69 -6.47
CA ASP A 25 3.89 18.44 -5.13
C ASP A 25 2.84 17.73 -4.24
N VAL A 26 3.30 16.76 -3.47
CA VAL A 26 2.47 15.91 -2.60
C VAL A 26 2.64 16.35 -1.16
N THR A 27 1.53 16.68 -0.49
CA THR A 27 1.53 16.88 0.96
C THR A 27 1.45 15.53 1.66
N VAL A 28 2.44 15.27 2.52
CA VAL A 28 2.63 14.01 3.24
C VAL A 28 2.46 14.25 4.72
N HIS A 29 1.82 13.29 5.39
CA HIS A 29 1.67 13.28 6.84
C HIS A 29 2.37 12.05 7.40
N CYS A 30 3.45 12.26 8.16
CA CYS A 30 4.17 11.20 8.85
C CYS A 30 4.20 11.47 10.35
N ASP A 31 3.69 10.53 11.16
CA ASP A 31 3.76 10.57 12.62
C ASP A 31 3.31 11.92 13.24
N GLY A 32 2.28 12.53 12.65
CA GLY A 32 1.71 13.81 13.07
C GLY A 32 2.40 15.06 12.49
N ARG A 33 3.47 14.90 11.70
CA ARG A 33 4.14 15.98 10.98
C ARG A 33 3.64 16.07 9.54
N GLU A 34 3.34 17.29 9.11
CA GLU A 34 3.02 17.62 7.71
C GLU A 34 4.23 18.23 7.00
N PHE A 35 4.47 17.82 5.76
CA PHE A 35 5.47 18.42 4.87
C PHE A 35 5.15 18.12 3.40
N THR A 36 5.76 18.85 2.49
CA THR A 36 5.54 18.72 1.04
C THR A 36 6.77 18.14 0.36
N VAL A 37 6.57 17.25 -0.61
CA VAL A 37 7.62 16.63 -1.44
C VAL A 37 7.26 16.68 -2.92
N PRO A 38 8.24 16.69 -3.84
CA PRO A 38 7.96 16.54 -5.27
C PRO A 38 7.23 15.24 -5.58
N ALA A 39 6.43 15.24 -6.64
CA ALA A 39 5.78 14.04 -7.18
C ALA A 39 6.80 12.91 -7.41
N GLY A 40 6.47 11.69 -6.98
CA GLY A 40 7.32 10.52 -7.13
C GLY A 40 8.45 10.39 -6.12
N THR A 41 8.48 11.23 -5.09
CA THR A 41 9.40 11.07 -3.97
C THR A 41 9.11 9.78 -3.22
N GLN A 42 10.17 9.04 -2.85
CA GLN A 42 10.09 7.91 -1.93
C GLN A 42 10.29 8.37 -0.49
N ILE A 43 9.26 8.18 0.33
CA ILE A 43 9.30 8.43 1.78
C ILE A 43 9.84 7.17 2.45
N ARG A 44 10.98 7.30 3.14
CA ARG A 44 11.57 6.21 3.91
C ARG A 44 10.96 6.16 5.31
N LEU A 45 10.39 5.02 5.68
CA LEU A 45 9.92 4.74 7.04
C LEU A 45 10.83 3.72 7.71
N CYS A 46 11.49 4.13 8.79
CA CYS A 46 12.21 3.29 9.72
C CYS A 46 11.23 2.58 10.68
N PRO A 47 11.68 1.54 11.41
CA PRO A 47 10.87 0.92 12.46
C PRO A 47 10.27 1.93 13.44
N GLY A 48 8.95 1.89 13.59
CA GLY A 48 8.17 2.80 14.44
C GLY A 48 7.50 3.95 13.69
N GLU A 49 7.93 4.25 12.47
CA GLU A 49 7.40 5.37 11.68
C GLU A 49 6.16 4.97 10.86
N SER A 50 5.32 5.97 10.58
CA SER A 50 4.09 5.80 9.81
C SER A 50 3.84 6.94 8.84
N ILE A 51 3.11 6.65 7.78
CA ILE A 51 2.59 7.62 6.82
C ILE A 51 1.07 7.44 6.74
N THR A 52 0.34 8.55 6.61
CA THR A 52 -1.09 8.54 6.29
C THR A 52 -1.25 8.62 4.77
N ILE A 53 -1.89 7.60 4.19
CA ILE A 53 -2.25 7.59 2.78
C ILE A 53 -3.71 8.04 2.65
N TYR A 54 -3.93 9.14 1.94
CA TYR A 54 -5.28 9.65 1.65
C TYR A 54 -5.85 9.01 0.38
N LYS A 55 -7.18 9.05 0.23
CA LYS A 55 -7.84 8.66 -1.01
C LYS A 55 -7.24 9.43 -2.19
N TYR A 56 -7.03 8.73 -3.31
CA TYR A 56 -6.44 9.25 -4.55
C TYR A 56 -4.96 9.64 -4.48
N MET A 57 -4.25 9.26 -3.40
CA MET A 57 -2.78 9.27 -3.37
C MET A 57 -2.26 7.92 -3.87
N TYR A 58 -1.65 7.90 -5.06
CA TYR A 58 -0.94 6.70 -5.49
C TYR A 58 0.25 6.45 -4.60
N HIS A 59 0.45 5.17 -4.31
CA HIS A 59 1.55 4.71 -3.50
C HIS A 59 1.98 3.31 -3.90
N ASP A 60 3.26 3.03 -3.73
CA ASP A 60 3.84 1.70 -3.83
C ASP A 60 4.69 1.41 -2.59
N PHE A 61 5.22 0.19 -2.51
CA PHE A 61 6.07 -0.25 -1.43
C PHE A 61 7.30 -0.95 -1.98
N GLU A 62 8.47 -0.46 -1.61
CA GLU A 62 9.75 -1.12 -1.87
C GLU A 62 10.49 -1.32 -0.54
N LEU A 63 11.20 -2.45 -0.41
CA LEU A 63 12.07 -2.69 0.74
C LEU A 63 13.41 -2.00 0.47
N GLU A 64 13.93 -1.24 1.43
CA GLU A 64 15.25 -0.62 1.25
C GLU A 64 16.33 -1.71 1.19
N PRO A 65 17.13 -1.79 0.10
CA PRO A 65 18.10 -2.85 -0.08
C PRO A 65 19.08 -2.95 1.10
N GLY A 66 19.30 -4.17 1.57
CA GLY A 66 20.23 -4.45 2.67
C GLY A 66 19.68 -4.24 4.08
N THR A 67 18.44 -3.74 4.24
CA THR A 67 17.84 -3.54 5.58
C THR A 67 17.05 -4.74 6.10
N GLY A 68 16.74 -5.70 5.22
CA GLY A 68 16.02 -6.92 5.57
C GLY A 68 14.50 -6.80 5.44
N PRO A 69 13.75 -7.84 5.88
CA PRO A 69 12.29 -7.85 5.78
C PRO A 69 11.64 -6.82 6.69
N VAL A 70 10.45 -6.34 6.31
CA VAL A 70 9.66 -5.36 7.07
C VAL A 70 8.33 -5.95 7.49
N LEU A 71 7.95 -5.74 8.75
CA LEU A 71 6.59 -5.99 9.22
C LEU A 71 5.74 -4.73 8.98
N LEU A 72 4.91 -4.75 7.94
CA LEU A 72 3.96 -3.67 7.67
C LEU A 72 2.66 -3.86 8.46
N GLY A 73 2.25 -2.80 9.14
CA GLY A 73 0.93 -2.69 9.73
C GLY A 73 0.11 -1.62 9.03
N GLU A 74 -1.15 -1.92 8.76
CA GLU A 74 -2.15 -0.97 8.29
C GLU A 74 -3.18 -0.74 9.40
N VAL A 75 -3.59 0.52 9.56
CA VAL A 75 -4.77 0.90 10.34
C VAL A 75 -5.52 1.89 9.45
N SER A 76 -6.73 1.53 9.05
CA SER A 76 -7.50 2.25 8.04
C SER A 76 -8.98 2.33 8.43
N MET A 77 -9.76 3.03 7.60
CA MET A 77 -11.21 2.86 7.58
C MET A 77 -11.58 1.45 7.08
N CYS A 78 -12.86 1.16 6.87
CA CYS A 78 -13.25 -0.12 6.27
C CYS A 78 -12.50 -0.37 4.95
N ASN A 79 -11.86 -1.53 4.85
CA ASN A 79 -11.20 -1.99 3.64
C ASN A 79 -12.22 -2.73 2.76
N ASP A 80 -12.24 -2.40 1.46
CA ASP A 80 -12.99 -3.10 0.43
C ASP A 80 -12.03 -3.40 -0.74
N ASP A 81 -11.35 -4.53 -0.66
CA ASP A 81 -10.37 -4.93 -1.66
C ASP A 81 -10.99 -5.22 -3.05
N GLU A 82 -12.31 -5.44 -3.12
CA GLU A 82 -13.01 -5.76 -4.37
C GLU A 82 -13.29 -4.50 -5.21
N ASN A 83 -13.58 -3.37 -4.56
CA ASN A 83 -14.05 -2.16 -5.24
C ASN A 83 -13.21 -0.89 -4.99
N ASP A 84 -12.46 -0.80 -3.89
CA ASP A 84 -11.77 0.44 -3.49
C ASP A 84 -10.28 0.48 -3.89
N ASN A 85 -9.85 -0.46 -4.74
CA ASN A 85 -8.50 -0.52 -5.29
C ASN A 85 -8.46 -0.04 -6.75
N ARG A 86 -7.71 1.03 -7.01
CA ARG A 86 -7.39 1.48 -8.38
C ARG A 86 -5.88 1.41 -8.60
N PHE A 87 -5.44 0.41 -9.35
CA PHE A 87 -4.05 0.29 -9.78
C PHE A 87 -3.76 1.19 -10.98
N TYR A 88 -2.51 1.68 -11.07
CA TYR A 88 -2.08 2.48 -12.22
C TYR A 88 -2.07 1.67 -13.52
N GLU A 89 -1.52 0.46 -13.43
CA GLU A 89 -1.61 -0.52 -14.49
C GLU A 89 -2.90 -1.33 -14.34
N SER A 90 -3.41 -1.85 -15.45
CA SER A 90 -4.60 -2.71 -15.48
C SER A 90 -4.25 -4.11 -14.94
N ILE A 91 -4.16 -4.24 -13.63
CA ILE A 91 -3.83 -5.49 -12.92
C ILE A 91 -4.96 -5.91 -11.98
N GLY A 92 -5.10 -7.23 -11.76
CA GLY A 92 -6.06 -7.78 -10.81
C GLY A 92 -5.56 -7.74 -9.37
N ARG A 93 -6.48 -7.54 -8.40
CA ARG A 93 -6.16 -7.55 -6.96
C ARG A 93 -5.89 -8.94 -6.40
N PHE A 94 -6.62 -9.93 -6.92
CA PHE A 94 -6.54 -11.33 -6.51
C PHE A 94 -6.02 -12.18 -7.68
N PRO A 95 -4.98 -13.00 -7.46
CA PRO A 95 -4.49 -13.91 -8.50
C PRO A 95 -5.42 -15.11 -8.68
N THR A 96 -5.37 -15.72 -9.86
CA THR A 96 -5.91 -17.07 -10.09
C THR A 96 -5.00 -18.10 -9.44
N ILE A 97 -5.56 -19.15 -8.85
CA ILE A 97 -4.83 -20.22 -8.17
C ILE A 97 -4.99 -21.53 -8.95
N GLU A 98 -3.88 -22.27 -9.08
CA GLU A 98 -3.89 -23.66 -9.54
C GLU A 98 -4.04 -24.59 -8.32
N GLU A 99 -5.13 -25.35 -8.27
CA GLU A 99 -5.45 -26.27 -7.17
C GLU A 99 -4.72 -27.61 -7.32
N ASP A 100 -3.38 -27.58 -7.23
CA ASP A 100 -2.51 -28.74 -7.40
C ASP A 100 -2.47 -29.67 -6.17
N GLU A 101 -2.83 -29.15 -5.00
CA GLU A 101 -3.00 -29.90 -3.76
C GLU A 101 -4.16 -29.39 -2.89
N LYS A 102 -4.44 -30.08 -1.77
CA LYS A 102 -5.49 -29.64 -0.84
C LYS A 102 -5.03 -28.43 -0.03
N PRO A 103 -5.87 -27.39 0.17
CA PRO A 103 -5.47 -26.19 0.89
C PRO A 103 -5.22 -26.48 2.37
N TYR A 104 -4.08 -26.02 2.89
CA TYR A 104 -3.79 -26.06 4.34
C TYR A 104 -4.63 -25.03 5.12
N ARG A 105 -4.94 -23.89 4.50
CA ARG A 105 -5.80 -22.80 5.02
C ARG A 105 -6.54 -22.15 3.86
N LEU A 106 -7.68 -21.53 4.16
CA LEU A 106 -8.43 -20.72 3.19
C LEU A 106 -7.91 -19.29 3.14
N LEU A 107 -7.94 -18.67 1.96
CA LEU A 107 -7.71 -17.24 1.81
C LEU A 107 -8.97 -16.44 2.16
N CYS A 108 -8.81 -15.13 2.39
CA CYS A 108 -9.91 -14.27 2.84
C CYS A 108 -11.09 -14.17 1.86
N ASN A 109 -10.83 -14.41 0.57
CA ASN A 109 -11.81 -14.35 -0.52
C ASN A 109 -12.40 -15.73 -0.89
N GLU A 110 -12.10 -16.79 -0.13
CA GLU A 110 -12.49 -18.17 -0.45
C GLU A 110 -13.42 -18.80 0.59
N TYR A 111 -13.89 -18.02 1.57
CA TYR A 111 -14.82 -18.53 2.56
C TYR A 111 -16.18 -18.86 1.94
N PRO A 112 -16.86 -19.93 2.41
CA PRO A 112 -18.24 -20.18 2.01
C PRO A 112 -19.14 -19.05 2.52
N ALA A 113 -20.33 -18.92 1.92
CA ALA A 113 -21.33 -17.97 2.39
C ALA A 113 -21.55 -18.11 3.91
N ALA A 114 -21.54 -16.98 4.60
CA ALA A 114 -21.82 -16.92 6.02
C ALA A 114 -23.21 -17.50 6.31
N LYS A 115 -23.36 -18.14 7.47
CA LYS A 115 -24.63 -18.72 7.94
C LYS A 115 -25.47 -17.67 8.66
#